data_AF-A0A9D6HZJ9-F1
#
_entry.id   AF-A0A9D6HZJ9-F1
#
_cell.length_a   1.000
_cell.length_b   1.000
_cell.length_c   1.000
_cell.angle_alpha   90.00
_cell.angle_beta   90.00
_cell.angle_gamma   90.00
#
_symmetry.space_group_name_H-M   'P 1'
#
loop_
_entity.id
_entity.type
_entity.pdbx_description
1 polymer ?
#
loop_
_entity_poly.entity_id
_entity_poly.type
_entity_poly.pdbx_seq_one_letter_code
_entity_poly.pdbx_strand_id
1 'polypeptide(L)'
;MISATLALVTLTLAPTDRGDSTTTETRSPRILTDAVRLAGVTTVWAAISPNVRGSILDSGSVGNIVANFRSPIRRAIEGGRADHDLFTTNYVAHPLSWAVIGLYLRGRGYSRPGAFLFSQLHSVAWEYVVEGSYMKPSGKDLIANAVGAATAIYWLDGRLPSVGRIVGKEHRATVRVGSVPRSGRSTLGVTLTVSRATLGDR
;
A
#
# COMPACT_ATOMS: atom_id res chain seq x y z
N MET A 1 -19.06 5.19 9.42
CA MET A 1 -18.03 6.25 9.45
C MET A 1 -16.67 5.64 9.17
N ILE A 2 -16.31 5.49 7.90
CA ILE A 2 -14.92 5.18 7.52
C ILE A 2 -14.20 6.52 7.57
N SER A 3 -13.62 6.86 8.73
CA SER A 3 -12.60 7.89 8.75
C SER A 3 -11.59 7.48 7.69
N ALA A 4 -11.32 8.40 6.77
CA ALA A 4 -10.20 8.40 5.86
C ALA A 4 -8.90 8.47 6.67
N THR A 5 -8.68 7.47 7.52
CA THR A 5 -7.38 7.10 8.01
C THR A 5 -6.69 6.47 6.82
N LEU A 6 -6.31 7.32 5.85
CA LEU A 6 -4.94 7.33 5.38
C LEU A 6 -4.08 7.44 6.66
N ALA A 7 -4.00 6.34 7.40
CA ALA A 7 -2.73 5.96 7.99
C ALA A 7 -1.89 5.77 6.74
N LEU A 8 -1.31 6.88 6.32
CA LEU A 8 0.03 6.95 5.82
C LEU A 8 0.83 6.19 6.89
N VAL A 9 0.77 4.86 6.81
CA VAL A 9 1.77 3.98 7.36
C VAL A 9 2.97 4.51 6.65
N THR A 10 3.64 5.42 7.33
CA THR A 10 4.96 5.91 7.00
C THR A 10 5.86 4.73 7.35
N LEU A 11 5.61 3.58 6.70
CA LEU A 11 6.64 2.63 6.44
C LEU A 11 7.67 3.51 5.78
N THR A 12 8.83 3.60 6.40
CA THR A 12 10.01 4.26 5.87
C THR A 12 10.38 3.58 4.55
N LEU A 13 9.62 3.90 3.50
CA LEU A 13 9.93 3.72 2.09
C LEU A 13 10.96 4.77 1.67
N ALA A 14 11.39 5.62 2.61
CA ALA A 14 12.58 6.44 2.51
C ALA A 14 13.73 5.51 2.05
N PRO A 15 14.26 5.72 0.84
CA PRO A 15 15.39 4.93 0.38
C PRO A 15 16.54 5.13 1.36
N THR A 16 17.02 4.03 1.96
CA THR A 16 18.11 4.02 2.95
C THR A 16 19.45 4.44 2.38
N ASP A 17 19.59 4.50 1.07
CA ASP A 17 20.76 5.05 0.39
C ASP A 17 20.42 6.43 -0.18
N ARG A 18 20.80 7.49 0.53
CA ARG A 18 21.19 8.75 -0.13
C ARG A 18 22.72 8.75 -0.20
N GLY A 19 23.24 7.94 -1.11
CA GLY A 19 24.57 8.19 -1.66
C GLY A 19 24.46 9.48 -2.48
N ASP A 20 25.28 10.45 -2.12
CA ASP A 20 25.35 11.77 -2.75
C ASP A 20 26.08 11.59 -4.10
N SER A 21 25.39 11.06 -5.10
CA SER A 21 25.97 10.81 -6.42
C SER A 21 25.24 11.66 -7.46
N THR A 22 25.94 12.67 -7.97
CA THR A 22 25.57 13.49 -9.13
C THR A 22 25.47 12.68 -10.43
N THR A 23 25.75 11.38 -10.39
CA THR A 23 25.52 10.44 -11.47
C THR A 23 24.13 9.84 -11.35
N THR A 24 23.32 10.02 -12.40
CA THR A 24 21.98 9.46 -12.58
C THR A 24 22.06 7.94 -12.76
N GLU A 25 22.59 7.21 -11.77
CA GLU A 25 22.55 5.75 -11.80
C GLU A 25 21.08 5.31 -11.71
N THR A 26 20.63 4.68 -12.79
CA THR A 26 19.33 4.05 -12.88
C THR A 26 19.26 2.93 -11.84
N ARG A 27 18.55 3.18 -10.73
CA ARG A 27 18.30 2.15 -9.71
C ARG A 27 17.60 0.96 -10.36
N SER A 28 18.26 -0.19 -10.34
CA SER A 28 17.67 -1.43 -10.83
C SER A 28 16.47 -1.84 -9.94
N PRO A 29 15.29 -2.12 -10.52
CA PRO A 29 14.13 -2.62 -9.80
C PRO A 29 14.45 -3.88 -8.99
N ARG A 30 14.05 -3.92 -7.72
CA ARG A 30 14.23 -5.09 -6.84
C ARG A 30 12.89 -5.81 -6.66
N ILE A 31 12.43 -6.49 -7.70
CA ILE A 31 11.08 -7.07 -7.82
C ILE A 31 10.66 -7.86 -6.58
N LEU A 32 11.50 -8.79 -6.11
CA LEU A 32 11.16 -9.60 -4.94
C LEU A 32 11.06 -8.77 -3.66
N THR A 33 12.00 -7.87 -3.42
CA THR A 33 12.00 -6.99 -2.24
C THR A 33 10.78 -6.08 -2.24
N ASP A 34 10.45 -5.47 -3.39
CA ASP A 34 9.33 -4.55 -3.50
C ASP A 34 7.98 -5.31 -3.41
N ALA A 35 7.90 -6.55 -3.89
CA ALA A 35 6.74 -7.43 -3.69
C ALA A 35 6.52 -7.79 -2.22
N VAL A 36 7.57 -8.22 -1.52
CA VAL A 36 7.51 -8.53 -0.08
C VAL A 36 7.10 -7.30 0.73
N ARG A 37 7.64 -6.12 0.39
CA ARG A 37 7.27 -4.86 1.08
C ARG A 37 5.80 -4.53 0.90
N LEU A 38 5.30 -4.54 -0.35
CA LEU A 38 3.91 -4.21 -0.62
C LEU A 38 2.96 -5.23 -0.01
N ALA A 39 3.27 -6.53 -0.10
CA ALA A 39 2.50 -7.58 0.58
C ALA A 39 2.50 -7.41 2.11
N GLY A 40 3.64 -7.06 2.70
CA GLY A 40 3.73 -6.78 4.14
C GLY A 40 2.87 -5.59 4.55
N VAL A 41 2.94 -4.48 3.80
CA VAL A 41 2.12 -3.28 4.04
C VAL A 41 0.63 -3.60 3.98
N THR A 42 0.18 -4.28 2.92
CA THR A 42 -1.25 -4.59 2.74
C THR A 42 -1.74 -5.63 3.74
N THR A 43 -0.90 -6.59 4.14
CA THR A 43 -1.21 -7.53 5.22
C THR A 43 -1.39 -6.82 6.56
N VAL A 44 -0.49 -5.89 6.91
CA VAL A 44 -0.63 -5.07 8.13
C VAL A 44 -1.90 -4.23 8.06
N TRP A 45 -2.18 -3.60 6.92
CA TRP A 45 -3.42 -2.85 6.71
C TRP A 45 -4.68 -3.70 6.93
N ALA A 46 -4.72 -4.91 6.36
CA ALA A 46 -5.83 -5.85 6.53
C ALA A 46 -6.01 -6.26 8.01
N ALA A 47 -4.92 -6.47 8.74
CA ALA A 47 -4.95 -6.84 10.15
C ALA A 47 -5.41 -5.71 11.09
N ILE A 48 -5.11 -4.45 10.76
CA ILE A 48 -5.52 -3.30 11.59
C ILE A 48 -6.92 -2.78 11.25
N SER A 49 -7.39 -3.01 10.02
CA SER A 49 -8.72 -2.59 9.56
C SER A 49 -9.79 -3.48 10.18
N PRO A 50 -10.62 -2.97 11.14
CA PRO A 50 -11.53 -3.83 11.89
C PRO A 50 -12.52 -4.59 11.02
N ASN A 51 -13.03 -3.95 9.96
CA ASN A 51 -13.98 -4.57 9.02
C ASN A 51 -13.31 -5.70 8.23
N VAL A 52 -12.15 -5.44 7.62
CA VAL A 52 -11.42 -6.44 6.84
C VAL A 52 -10.97 -7.60 7.74
N ARG A 53 -10.39 -7.31 8.91
CA ARG A 53 -9.99 -8.32 9.88
C ARG A 53 -11.18 -9.18 10.32
N GLY A 54 -12.30 -8.55 10.68
CA GLY A 54 -13.52 -9.24 11.11
C GLY A 54 -13.99 -10.21 10.03
N SER A 55 -14.18 -9.73 8.80
CA SER A 55 -14.64 -10.56 7.68
C SER A 55 -13.69 -11.73 7.36
N ILE A 56 -12.37 -11.51 7.43
CA ILE A 56 -11.39 -12.59 7.24
C ILE A 56 -11.51 -13.63 8.36
N LEU A 57 -11.63 -13.23 9.61
CA LEU A 57 -11.73 -14.16 10.74
C LEU A 57 -13.06 -14.90 10.78
N ASP A 58 -14.14 -14.23 10.40
CA ASP A 58 -15.51 -14.77 10.49
C ASP A 58 -15.88 -15.65 9.30
N SER A 59 -15.39 -15.32 8.09
CA SER A 59 -15.83 -15.93 6.83
C SER A 59 -14.70 -16.22 5.83
N GLY A 60 -13.46 -15.91 6.17
CA GLY A 60 -12.29 -16.15 5.33
C GLY A 60 -12.05 -17.64 5.10
N SER A 61 -11.90 -18.05 3.83
CA SER A 61 -11.55 -19.42 3.49
C SER A 61 -10.69 -19.51 2.23
N VAL A 62 -9.76 -20.48 2.20
CA VAL A 62 -9.00 -20.82 1.00
C VAL A 62 -9.91 -21.38 -0.10
N GLY A 63 -11.01 -22.03 0.28
CA GLY A 63 -12.02 -22.51 -0.67
C GLY A 63 -12.63 -21.39 -1.51
N ASN A 64 -12.93 -20.24 -0.89
CA ASN A 64 -13.42 -19.06 -1.61
C ASN A 64 -12.38 -18.53 -2.60
N ILE A 65 -11.11 -18.42 -2.17
CA ILE A 65 -9.99 -18.01 -3.04
C ILE A 65 -9.91 -18.92 -4.28
N VAL A 66 -9.88 -20.24 -4.06
CA VAL A 66 -9.83 -21.22 -5.16
C VAL A 66 -11.06 -21.11 -6.07
N ALA A 67 -12.26 -20.94 -5.50
CA ALA A 67 -13.49 -20.78 -6.28
C ALA A 67 -13.47 -19.50 -7.14
N ASN A 68 -12.88 -18.43 -6.62
CA ASN A 68 -12.70 -17.17 -7.35
C ASN A 68 -11.76 -17.37 -8.56
N PHE A 69 -10.62 -18.04 -8.38
CA PHE A 69 -9.68 -18.31 -9.47
C PHE A 69 -10.15 -19.34 -10.50
N ARG A 70 -11.13 -20.20 -10.18
CA ARG A 70 -11.74 -21.11 -11.16
C ARG A 70 -12.57 -20.40 -12.23
N SER A 71 -13.10 -19.22 -11.92
CA SER A 71 -14.00 -18.48 -12.80
C SER A 71 -13.80 -16.96 -12.67
N PRO A 72 -12.58 -16.46 -12.90
CA PRO A 72 -12.15 -15.16 -12.38
C PRO A 72 -13.00 -14.02 -12.93
N ILE A 73 -13.13 -13.91 -14.25
CA ILE A 73 -13.91 -12.85 -14.90
C ILE A 73 -15.37 -12.85 -14.41
N ARG A 74 -16.01 -14.02 -14.36
CA ARG A 74 -17.40 -14.15 -13.89
C ARG A 74 -17.52 -13.71 -12.43
N ARG A 75 -16.58 -14.13 -11.57
CA ARG A 75 -16.58 -13.80 -10.15
C ARG A 75 -16.37 -12.31 -9.90
N ALA A 76 -15.48 -11.66 -10.67
CA ALA A 76 -15.31 -10.22 -10.62
C ALA A 76 -16.58 -9.45 -11.04
N ILE A 77 -17.27 -9.90 -12.09
CA ILE A 77 -18.54 -9.30 -12.52
C ILE A 77 -19.61 -9.48 -11.44
N GLU A 78 -19.74 -10.67 -10.88
CA GLU A 78 -20.71 -10.96 -9.81
C GLU A 78 -20.40 -10.17 -8.53
N GLY A 79 -19.14 -10.13 -8.10
CA GLY A 79 -18.72 -9.34 -6.94
C GLY A 79 -18.93 -7.85 -7.17
N GLY A 80 -18.55 -7.33 -8.34
CA GLY A 80 -18.82 -5.92 -8.67
C GLY A 80 -20.31 -5.56 -8.68
N ARG A 81 -21.23 -6.48 -9.01
CA ARG A 81 -22.68 -6.24 -8.92
C ARG A 81 -23.19 -6.27 -7.47
N ALA A 82 -22.63 -7.13 -6.63
CA ALA A 82 -22.98 -7.28 -5.22
C ALA A 82 -22.30 -6.25 -4.31
N ASP A 83 -21.25 -5.60 -4.81
CA ASP A 83 -20.52 -4.55 -4.13
C ASP A 83 -21.39 -3.27 -4.07
N HIS A 84 -21.77 -2.97 -2.83
CA HIS A 84 -22.57 -1.82 -2.41
C HIS A 84 -21.80 -0.92 -1.46
N ASP A 85 -20.46 -0.96 -1.52
CA ASP A 85 -19.64 -0.10 -0.70
C ASP A 85 -19.88 1.38 -1.02
N LEU A 86 -19.53 2.22 -0.04
CA LEU A 86 -19.73 3.66 -0.14
C LEU A 86 -18.93 4.22 -1.32
N PHE A 87 -19.47 5.24 -1.99
CA PHE A 87 -18.78 5.94 -3.08
C PHE A 87 -17.33 6.34 -2.71
N THR A 88 -17.13 6.79 -1.46
CA THR A 88 -15.81 7.16 -0.95
C THR A 88 -14.82 6.00 -0.93
N THR A 89 -15.28 4.77 -0.72
CA THR A 89 -14.42 3.58 -0.74
C THR A 89 -14.01 3.28 -2.19
N ASN A 90 -14.98 3.05 -3.07
CA ASN A 90 -14.72 2.48 -4.40
C ASN A 90 -14.15 3.52 -5.37
N TYR A 91 -14.49 4.79 -5.22
CA TYR A 91 -14.11 5.85 -6.17
C TYR A 91 -13.11 6.86 -5.63
N VAL A 92 -12.76 6.80 -4.34
CA VAL A 92 -11.72 7.67 -3.76
C VAL A 92 -10.60 6.85 -3.13
N ALA A 93 -10.92 6.01 -2.13
CA ALA A 93 -9.90 5.29 -1.37
C ALA A 93 -9.16 4.24 -2.21
N HIS A 94 -9.89 3.45 -3.02
CA HIS A 94 -9.33 2.46 -3.95
C HIS A 94 -8.41 3.12 -4.99
N PRO A 95 -8.88 4.06 -5.86
CA PRO A 95 -7.99 4.72 -6.81
C PRO A 95 -6.77 5.38 -6.17
N LEU A 96 -6.95 6.04 -5.02
CA LEU A 96 -5.85 6.74 -4.35
C LEU A 96 -4.78 5.77 -3.81
N SER A 97 -5.19 4.65 -3.22
CA SER A 97 -4.24 3.69 -2.66
C SER A 97 -3.38 3.05 -3.77
N TRP A 98 -3.95 2.84 -4.96
CA TRP A 98 -3.23 2.28 -6.11
C TRP A 98 -2.43 3.33 -6.87
N ALA A 99 -2.87 4.60 -6.83
CA ALA A 99 -2.05 5.72 -7.25
C ALA A 99 -0.76 5.82 -6.42
N VAL A 100 -0.86 5.65 -5.09
CA VAL A 100 0.30 5.65 -4.18
C VAL A 100 1.25 4.50 -4.50
N ILE A 101 0.73 3.28 -4.71
CA ILE A 101 1.55 2.12 -5.09
C ILE A 101 2.25 2.38 -6.44
N GLY A 102 1.54 2.94 -7.43
CA GLY A 102 2.11 3.30 -8.72
C GLY A 102 3.26 4.30 -8.61
N LEU A 103 3.08 5.38 -7.84
CA LEU A 103 4.14 6.37 -7.59
C LEU A 103 5.31 5.79 -6.79
N TYR A 104 5.03 4.92 -5.82
CA TYR A 104 6.07 4.19 -5.10
C TYR A 104 6.96 3.42 -6.07
N LEU A 105 6.38 2.59 -6.94
CA LEU A 105 7.12 1.78 -7.91
C LEU A 105 7.91 2.65 -8.90
N ARG A 106 7.35 3.79 -9.33
CA ARG A 106 8.10 4.77 -10.14
C ARG A 106 9.30 5.34 -9.41
N GLY A 107 9.14 5.71 -8.14
CA GLY A 107 10.25 6.14 -7.27
C GLY A 107 11.31 5.05 -7.00
N ARG A 108 10.97 3.77 -7.22
CA ARG A 108 11.90 2.62 -7.11
C ARG A 108 12.65 2.32 -8.40
N GLY A 109 12.40 3.06 -9.50
CA GLY A 109 13.10 2.91 -10.78
C GLY A 109 12.40 2.02 -11.80
N TYR A 110 11.19 1.51 -11.52
CA TYR A 110 10.42 0.73 -12.50
C TYR A 110 10.03 1.61 -13.68
N SER A 111 10.11 1.10 -14.91
CA SER A 111 9.51 1.75 -16.08
C SER A 111 8.00 1.96 -15.89
N ARG A 112 7.37 2.88 -16.64
CA ARG A 112 5.91 3.10 -16.52
C ARG A 112 5.08 1.82 -16.73
N PRO A 113 5.31 1.02 -17.80
CA PRO A 113 4.60 -0.23 -17.97
C PRO A 113 4.91 -1.25 -16.86
N GLY A 114 6.16 -1.29 -16.38
CA GLY A 114 6.56 -2.19 -15.29
C GLY A 114 5.88 -1.85 -13.97
N ALA A 115 5.81 -0.56 -13.62
CA ALA A 115 5.10 -0.08 -12.44
C ALA A 115 3.59 -0.35 -12.55
N PHE A 116 3.02 -0.11 -13.73
CA PHE A 116 1.59 -0.35 -13.96
C PHE A 116 1.27 -1.84 -13.83
N LEU A 117 1.96 -2.72 -14.56
CA LEU A 117 1.75 -4.16 -14.49
C LEU A 117 1.90 -4.69 -13.06
N PHE A 118 2.95 -4.28 -12.35
CA PHE A 118 3.15 -4.67 -10.96
C PHE A 118 1.99 -4.24 -10.08
N SER A 119 1.54 -2.98 -10.18
CA SER A 119 0.41 -2.48 -9.39
C SER A 119 -0.88 -3.26 -9.67
N GLN A 120 -1.11 -3.69 -10.91
CA GLN A 120 -2.29 -4.46 -11.28
C GLN A 120 -2.21 -5.91 -10.77
N LEU A 121 -1.04 -6.54 -10.81
CA LEU A 121 -0.84 -7.85 -10.19
C LEU A 121 -1.10 -7.80 -8.68
N HIS A 122 -0.64 -6.74 -8.02
CA HIS A 122 -0.92 -6.54 -6.60
C HIS A 122 -2.42 -6.27 -6.33
N SER A 123 -3.09 -5.50 -7.21
CA SER A 123 -4.54 -5.28 -7.19
C SER A 123 -5.32 -6.60 -7.25
N VAL A 124 -4.98 -7.47 -8.21
CA VAL A 124 -5.60 -8.78 -8.37
C VAL A 124 -5.35 -9.65 -7.13
N ALA A 125 -4.14 -9.62 -6.57
CA ALA A 125 -3.85 -10.35 -5.35
C ALA A 125 -4.71 -9.87 -4.16
N TRP A 126 -4.88 -8.56 -4.00
CA TRP A 126 -5.76 -8.00 -2.97
C TRP A 126 -7.20 -8.50 -3.13
N GLU A 127 -7.79 -8.27 -4.30
CA GLU A 127 -9.18 -8.60 -4.61
C GLU A 127 -9.49 -10.09 -4.54
N TYR A 128 -8.60 -10.94 -5.07
CA TYR A 128 -8.87 -12.38 -5.18
C TYR A 128 -8.40 -13.20 -3.99
N VAL A 129 -7.37 -12.73 -3.27
CA VAL A 129 -6.78 -13.47 -2.15
C VAL A 129 -7.23 -12.89 -0.83
N VAL A 130 -7.07 -11.59 -0.61
CA VAL A 130 -7.38 -10.96 0.68
C VAL A 130 -8.89 -10.82 0.84
N GLU A 131 -9.54 -10.06 -0.04
CA GLU A 131 -11.00 -9.89 -0.01
C GLU A 131 -11.71 -11.14 -0.51
N GLY A 132 -11.17 -11.74 -1.57
CA GLY A 132 -11.64 -12.98 -2.14
C GLY A 132 -11.66 -14.17 -1.16
N SER A 133 -11.00 -14.06 -0.01
CA SER A 133 -11.11 -15.06 1.05
C SER A 133 -12.49 -15.08 1.71
N TYR A 134 -13.17 -13.95 1.83
CA TYR A 134 -14.45 -13.84 2.55
C TYR A 134 -15.61 -13.30 1.69
N MET A 135 -15.33 -12.70 0.54
CA MET A 135 -16.34 -12.24 -0.42
C MET A 135 -15.92 -12.50 -1.87
N LYS A 136 -16.77 -12.15 -2.84
CA LYS A 136 -16.43 -12.23 -4.26
C LYS A 136 -15.58 -10.99 -4.63
N PRO A 137 -14.54 -11.13 -5.48
CA PRO A 137 -13.72 -10.00 -5.91
C PRO A 137 -14.55 -8.96 -6.65
N SER A 138 -14.24 -7.67 -6.49
CA SER A 138 -15.01 -6.60 -7.12
C SER A 138 -14.39 -6.18 -8.45
N GLY A 139 -15.14 -6.41 -9.54
CA GLY A 139 -14.77 -5.89 -10.85
C GLY A 139 -14.73 -4.36 -10.92
N LYS A 140 -15.52 -3.67 -10.09
CA LYS A 140 -15.51 -2.21 -10.01
C LYS A 140 -14.21 -1.72 -9.39
N ASP A 141 -13.79 -2.35 -8.29
CA ASP A 141 -12.57 -1.96 -7.58
C ASP A 141 -11.33 -2.26 -8.42
N LEU A 142 -11.29 -3.40 -9.12
CA LEU A 142 -10.22 -3.68 -10.09
C LEU A 142 -10.06 -2.56 -11.14
N ILE A 143 -11.17 -2.06 -11.70
CA ILE A 143 -11.14 -0.97 -12.68
C ILE A 143 -10.72 0.35 -12.02
N ALA A 144 -11.29 0.68 -10.85
CA ALA A 144 -10.99 1.90 -10.11
C ALA A 144 -9.50 1.97 -9.72
N ASN A 145 -8.97 0.85 -9.23
CA ASN A 145 -7.56 0.62 -8.92
C ASN A 145 -6.66 0.80 -10.16
N ALA A 146 -7.06 0.27 -11.31
CA ALA A 146 -6.35 0.43 -12.57
C ALA A 146 -6.29 1.90 -13.02
N VAL A 147 -7.42 2.61 -12.95
CA VAL A 147 -7.49 4.04 -13.28
C VAL A 147 -6.60 4.85 -12.35
N GLY A 148 -6.69 4.63 -11.04
CA GLY A 148 -5.85 5.31 -10.04
C GLY A 148 -4.35 5.13 -10.30
N ALA A 149 -3.91 3.89 -10.51
CA ALA A 149 -2.52 3.59 -10.86
C ALA A 149 -2.10 4.26 -12.18
N ALA A 150 -2.94 4.19 -13.21
CA ALA A 150 -2.64 4.77 -14.51
C ALA A 150 -2.50 6.30 -14.43
N THR A 151 -3.43 6.99 -13.79
CA THR A 151 -3.36 8.44 -13.57
C THR A 151 -2.06 8.81 -12.85
N ALA A 152 -1.69 8.07 -11.81
CA ALA A 152 -0.49 8.36 -11.06
C ALA A 152 0.79 8.16 -11.87
N ILE A 153 0.89 7.05 -12.60
CA ILE A 153 2.09 6.64 -13.34
C ILE A 153 2.30 7.43 -14.64
N TYR A 154 1.21 7.71 -15.37
CA TYR A 154 1.29 8.31 -16.70
C TYR A 154 1.05 9.81 -16.70
N TRP A 155 0.35 10.33 -15.68
CA TRP A 155 -0.01 11.75 -15.63
C TRP A 155 0.68 12.50 -14.49
N LEU A 156 0.73 11.95 -13.27
CA LEU A 156 1.30 12.65 -12.12
C LEU A 156 2.82 12.48 -11.98
N ASP A 157 3.35 11.33 -12.38
CA ASP A 157 4.79 11.05 -12.32
C ASP A 157 5.61 12.06 -13.15
N GLY A 158 6.49 12.79 -12.46
CA GLY A 158 7.28 13.89 -13.04
C GLY A 158 6.61 15.26 -12.99
N ARG A 159 5.32 15.35 -12.64
CA ARG A 159 4.60 16.62 -12.42
C ARG A 159 4.47 17.00 -10.95
N LEU A 160 4.43 16.00 -10.08
CA LEU A 160 4.49 16.25 -8.65
C LEU A 160 5.91 16.70 -8.27
N PRO A 161 6.05 17.75 -7.44
CA PRO A 161 7.32 18.04 -6.80
C PRO A 161 7.81 16.75 -6.18
N SER A 162 9.05 16.35 -6.46
CA SER A 162 9.62 15.12 -5.94
C SER A 162 9.28 15.06 -4.45
N VAL A 163 8.59 14.01 -3.98
CA VAL A 163 8.18 13.93 -2.57
C VAL A 163 9.40 14.05 -1.66
N GLY A 164 10.59 13.64 -2.13
CA GLY A 164 11.88 13.87 -1.47
C GLY A 164 12.30 15.35 -1.31
N ARG A 165 11.72 16.28 -2.07
CA ARG A 165 11.88 17.74 -1.95
C ARG A 165 10.91 18.34 -0.91
N ILE A 166 9.74 17.72 -0.71
CA ILE A 166 8.78 18.08 0.36
C ILE A 166 9.24 17.49 1.71
N VAL A 167 9.78 16.26 1.69
CA VAL A 167 10.40 15.58 2.85
C VAL A 167 11.89 15.95 3.02
N GLY A 168 12.37 16.93 2.25
CA GLY A 168 13.73 17.49 2.35
C GLY A 168 13.97 18.32 3.61
N LYS A 169 12.95 18.52 4.46
CA LYS A 169 13.10 18.95 5.85
C LYS A 169 12.91 17.72 6.72
N GLU A 170 14.02 17.07 7.08
CA GLU A 170 14.03 15.73 7.66
C GLU A 170 13.22 15.64 8.96
N HIS A 171 12.11 14.91 8.93
CA HIS A 171 11.58 14.27 10.13
C HIS A 171 12.01 12.82 10.09
N ARG A 172 13.14 12.53 10.72
CA ARG A 172 13.61 11.15 10.90
C ARG A 172 12.77 10.53 12.01
N ALA A 173 11.73 9.80 11.63
CA ALA A 173 11.03 8.89 12.53
C ALA A 173 11.92 7.65 12.71
N THR A 174 12.31 7.37 13.95
CA THR A 174 13.08 6.18 14.30
C THR A 174 12.15 5.26 15.07
N VAL A 175 11.91 4.06 14.55
CA VAL A 175 11.21 3.00 15.28
C VAL A 175 12.27 2.22 16.05
N ARG A 176 12.25 2.31 17.37
CA ARG A 176 13.09 1.46 18.23
C ARG A 176 12.18 0.40 18.85
N VAL A 177 12.47 -0.86 18.55
CA VAL A 177 11.87 -2.01 19.23
C VAL A 177 12.76 -2.32 20.43
N GLY A 178 12.19 -2.25 21.63
CA GLY A 178 12.91 -2.47 22.88
C GLY A 178 11.98 -2.98 23.96
N SER A 179 12.53 -3.67 24.96
CA SER A 179 11.77 -4.00 26.16
C SER A 179 11.50 -2.71 26.94
N VAL A 180 10.24 -2.42 27.24
CA VAL A 180 9.89 -1.33 28.15
C VAL A 180 9.72 -1.96 29.53
N PRO A 181 10.62 -1.69 30.50
CA PRO A 181 10.47 -2.21 31.85
C PRO A 181 9.25 -1.55 32.50
N ARG A 182 8.23 -2.34 32.83
CA ARG A 182 7.08 -1.87 33.58
C ARG A 182 6.94 -2.72 34.84
N SER A 183 7.26 -2.13 36.00
CA SER A 183 7.07 -2.66 37.36
C SER A 183 6.87 -4.18 37.47
N GLY A 184 7.94 -4.95 37.26
CA GLY A 184 7.97 -6.40 37.51
C GLY A 184 7.60 -7.33 36.35
N ARG A 185 7.27 -6.82 35.15
CA ARG A 185 7.12 -7.67 33.94
C ARG A 185 7.72 -7.02 32.69
N SER A 186 8.47 -7.82 31.94
CA SER A 186 9.00 -7.44 30.63
C SER A 186 7.92 -7.64 29.57
N THR A 187 7.30 -6.56 29.11
CA THR A 187 6.46 -6.55 27.90
C THR A 187 7.28 -6.04 26.72
N LEU A 188 7.22 -6.76 25.60
CA LEU A 188 7.80 -6.30 24.34
C LEU A 188 7.00 -5.07 23.88
N GLY A 189 7.64 -3.90 23.85
CA GLY A 189 7.01 -2.65 23.44
C GLY A 189 7.59 -2.16 22.12
N VAL A 190 6.76 -1.62 21.24
CA VAL A 190 7.22 -0.87 20.08
C VAL A 190 7.07 0.61 20.39
N THR A 191 8.19 1.34 20.49
CA THR A 191 8.16 2.78 20.71
C THR A 191 8.47 3.50 19.40
N LEU A 192 7.50 4.26 18.90
CA LEU A 192 7.67 5.17 17.77
C LEU A 192 8.15 6.52 18.29
N THR A 193 9.39 6.90 17.97
CA THR A 193 9.91 8.24 18.28
C THR A 193 9.98 9.05 16.99
N VAL A 194 9.17 10.10 16.90
CA VAL A 194 9.20 11.07 15.79
C VAL A 194 10.03 12.27 16.24
N SER A 195 11.23 12.42 15.68
CA SER A 195 12.13 13.53 16.02
C SER A 195 11.95 14.67 15.03
N ARG A 196 11.70 15.90 15.52
CA ARG A 196 11.60 17.10 14.70
C ARG A 196 13.01 17.65 14.45
N ALA A 197 13.51 17.65 13.20
CA ALA A 197 14.73 18.42 12.91
C ALA A 197 14.38 19.92 12.93
N THR A 198 15.05 20.67 13.80
CA THR A 198 15.03 22.13 13.81
C THR A 198 15.76 22.64 12.57
N LEU A 199 15.12 23.53 11.82
CA LEU A 199 15.77 24.27 10.73
C LEU A 199 16.92 25.10 11.31
N GLY A 200 18.11 24.97 10.74
CA GLY A 200 19.13 25.99 10.89
C GLY A 200 18.73 27.19 10.04
N ASP A 201 18.65 28.37 10.67
CA ASP A 201 18.40 29.63 9.98
C ASP A 201 19.48 29.87 8.92
N ARG A 202 19.05 30.16 7.69
CA ARG A 202 19.88 30.72 6.62
C ARG A 202 19.29 32.05 6.19
#